data_AF-A0A4Z0NWT0-F1
#
_entry.id   AF-A0A4Z0NWT0-F1
#
_cell.length_a   1.000
_cell.length_b   1.000
_cell.length_c   1.000
_cell.angle_alpha   90.00
_cell.angle_beta   90.00
_cell.angle_gamma   90.00
#
_symmetry.space_group_name_H-M   'P 1'
#
loop_
_entity.id
_entity.type
_entity.pdbx_description
1 polymer ?
#
loop_
_entity_poly.entity_id
_entity_poly.type
_entity_poly.pdbx_seq_one_letter_code
_entity_poly.pdbx_strand_id
1 'polypeptide(L)'
;MNRTLLTALLLTALVPGLAGPALAAGDGHGGAASDPAKDAAMRAIAARDAPKEPTAQDFIAKEPGKTGYCATIADAAADARFAWQKDQLAALEKQVEERIRRLEEKRAEYEAVVQRRKEFLAKAEESVVAVYAKMRADAAALQLSNMPEDNAAAILVKLSARTASAVLAEMEASRAASLARRMAEAGRRKDNERS
;
A
#
# COMPACT_ATOMS: atom_id res chain seq x y z
N MET A 1 -44.04 -19.50 -19.57
CA MET A 1 -44.36 -18.70 -20.79
C MET A 1 -43.75 -17.32 -20.62
N ASN A 2 -42.56 -17.09 -21.18
CA ASN A 2 -42.37 -16.51 -22.52
C ASN A 2 -42.91 -15.10 -22.68
N ARG A 3 -41.99 -14.13 -22.58
CA ARG A 3 -42.02 -12.88 -23.36
C ARG A 3 -40.59 -12.42 -23.59
N THR A 4 -39.94 -13.18 -24.47
CA THR A 4 -38.89 -12.71 -25.37
C THR A 4 -39.45 -11.63 -26.30
N LEU A 5 -38.53 -10.84 -26.89
CA LEU A 5 -38.69 -9.74 -27.85
C LEU A 5 -38.54 -8.36 -27.17
N LEU A 6 -37.76 -7.41 -27.65
CA LEU A 6 -36.93 -7.23 -28.84
C LEU A 6 -36.47 -5.76 -28.75
N THR A 7 -35.20 -5.45 -29.03
CA THR A 7 -34.56 -4.16 -29.41
C THR A 7 -33.24 -4.02 -28.64
N ALA A 8 -32.08 -4.39 -29.19
CA ALA A 8 -31.40 -3.75 -30.32
C ALA A 8 -31.19 -2.25 -30.10
N LEU A 9 -30.05 -1.86 -29.52
CA LEU A 9 -29.24 -0.79 -30.07
C LEU A 9 -27.78 -0.94 -29.60
N LEU A 10 -26.94 -1.34 -30.55
CA LEU A 10 -25.51 -1.07 -30.54
C LEU A 10 -25.30 0.44 -30.40
N LEU A 11 -24.52 0.86 -29.39
CA LEU A 11 -23.70 2.05 -29.54
C LEU A 11 -22.33 1.79 -28.90
N THR A 12 -21.46 1.26 -29.75
CA THR A 12 -20.02 1.32 -29.62
C THR A 12 -19.58 2.78 -29.51
N ALA A 13 -19.40 3.28 -28.30
CA ALA A 13 -18.64 4.50 -28.06
C ALA A 13 -17.15 4.16 -28.09
N LEU A 14 -16.62 4.17 -29.31
CA LEU A 14 -15.22 4.33 -29.65
C LEU A 14 -14.68 5.57 -28.93
N VAL A 15 -13.99 5.39 -27.80
CA VAL A 15 -13.16 6.43 -27.19
C VAL A 15 -11.82 6.42 -27.95
N PRO A 16 -11.49 7.48 -28.71
CA PRO A 16 -10.20 7.55 -29.38
C PRO A 16 -9.09 7.77 -28.36
N GLY A 17 -7.95 7.13 -28.64
CA GLY A 17 -6.81 7.03 -27.76
C GLY A 17 -6.31 8.37 -27.21
N LEU A 18 -6.15 8.40 -25.90
CA LEU A 18 -5.06 9.13 -25.27
C LEU A 18 -3.85 8.20 -25.31
N ALA A 19 -2.98 8.46 -26.28
CA ALA A 19 -1.61 7.99 -26.28
C ALA A 19 -0.94 8.47 -24.99
N GLY A 20 -0.93 7.63 -23.96
CA GLY A 20 -0.01 7.77 -22.85
C GLY A 20 1.40 7.60 -23.40
N PRO A 21 2.37 8.46 -23.06
CA PRO A 21 3.75 8.21 -23.45
C PRO A 21 4.18 6.91 -22.80
N ALA A 22 4.56 5.97 -23.65
CA ALA A 22 5.29 4.78 -23.30
C ALA A 22 6.55 5.22 -22.53
N LEU A 23 6.54 5.07 -21.21
CA LEU A 23 7.74 5.20 -20.41
C LEU A 23 8.54 3.91 -20.63
N ALA A 24 9.50 4.03 -21.54
CA ALA A 24 10.41 2.97 -21.92
C ALA A 24 11.11 2.38 -20.69
N ALA A 25 10.99 1.06 -20.54
CA ALA A 25 12.03 0.27 -19.93
C ALA A 25 13.27 0.40 -20.83
N GLY A 26 14.36 0.93 -20.27
CA GLY A 26 15.62 1.15 -20.95
C GLY A 26 16.71 1.42 -19.94
N ASP A 27 17.46 0.36 -19.65
CA ASP A 27 18.84 0.26 -19.20
C ASP A 27 19.54 1.46 -18.56
N GLY A 28 20.05 1.19 -17.34
CA GLY A 28 21.42 1.49 -16.93
C GLY A 28 22.07 2.76 -17.45
N HIS A 29 21.85 3.87 -16.77
CA HIS A 29 22.87 4.90 -16.59
C HIS A 29 22.69 5.55 -15.22
N GLY A 30 23.73 5.44 -14.39
CA GLY A 30 23.82 6.15 -13.12
C GLY A 30 23.84 7.66 -13.37
N GLY A 31 22.68 8.28 -13.26
CA GLY A 31 22.51 9.71 -13.16
C GLY A 31 21.78 9.99 -11.86
N ALA A 32 22.36 10.82 -10.99
CA ALA A 32 21.82 11.20 -9.70
C ALA A 32 20.45 11.89 -9.87
N ALA A 33 19.36 11.11 -9.90
CA ALA A 33 18.03 11.62 -9.65
C ALA A 33 17.95 11.90 -8.16
N SER A 34 17.89 13.17 -7.78
CA SER A 34 17.74 13.56 -6.39
C SER A 34 16.42 13.02 -5.84
N ASP A 35 16.51 12.33 -4.71
CA ASP A 35 15.35 11.81 -3.99
C ASP A 35 14.52 13.00 -3.50
N PRO A 36 13.23 13.10 -3.86
CA PRO A 36 12.39 14.24 -3.47
C PRO A 36 12.29 14.40 -1.94
N ALA A 37 12.48 13.32 -1.17
CA ALA A 37 12.54 13.38 0.29
C ALA A 37 13.85 14.02 0.79
N LYS A 38 14.98 13.77 0.12
CA LYS A 38 16.27 14.41 0.43
C LYS A 38 16.26 15.89 0.06
N ASP A 39 15.62 16.24 -1.06
CA ASP A 39 15.47 17.63 -1.49
C ASP A 39 14.57 18.43 -0.53
N ALA A 40 13.48 17.83 -0.06
CA ALA A 40 12.61 18.44 0.95
C ALA A 40 13.34 18.61 2.30
N ALA A 41 14.13 17.62 2.72
CA ALA A 41 14.94 17.70 3.93
C ALA A 41 16.02 18.79 3.83
N MET A 42 16.69 18.90 2.68
CA MET A 42 17.73 19.90 2.45
C MET A 42 17.17 21.33 2.41
N ARG A 43 15.96 21.52 1.86
CA ARG A 43 15.24 22.82 1.91
C ARG A 43 14.79 23.18 3.33
N ALA A 44 14.35 22.19 4.12
CA ALA A 44 13.96 22.41 5.51
C ALA A 44 15.16 22.83 6.38
N ILE A 45 16.35 22.29 6.13
CA ILE A 45 17.59 22.69 6.80
C ILE A 45 17.98 24.12 6.36
N ALA A 46 17.97 24.40 5.05
CA ALA A 46 18.28 25.73 4.53
C ALA A 46 17.35 26.84 5.04
N ALA A 47 16.07 26.52 5.29
CA ALA A 47 15.12 27.47 5.87
C ALA A 47 15.36 27.74 7.37
N ARG A 48 15.96 26.78 8.10
CA ARG A 48 16.32 26.95 9.53
C ARG A 48 17.57 27.81 9.69
N ASP A 49 18.50 27.70 8.76
CA ASP A 49 19.79 28.42 8.77
C ASP A 49 19.75 29.75 8.00
N ALA A 50 18.58 30.17 7.52
CA ALA A 50 18.41 31.43 6.81
C ALA A 50 18.70 32.63 7.73
N PRO A 51 19.38 33.69 7.23
CA PRO A 51 19.59 34.92 7.99
C PRO A 51 18.26 35.50 8.47
N LYS A 52 18.17 35.85 9.76
CA LYS A 52 16.98 36.53 10.30
C LYS A 52 16.80 37.86 9.58
N GLU A 53 15.61 38.08 9.03
CA GLU A 53 15.27 39.35 8.42
C GLU A 53 15.32 40.48 9.49
N PRO A 54 15.85 41.66 9.13
CA PRO A 54 15.93 42.79 10.06
C PRO A 54 14.53 43.23 10.50
N THR A 55 14.37 43.47 11.81
CA THR A 55 13.08 43.84 12.41
C THR A 55 12.79 45.32 12.22
N ALA A 56 11.50 45.71 12.35
CA ALA A 56 11.11 47.12 12.30
C ALA A 56 11.83 47.95 13.38
N GLN A 57 12.08 47.35 14.54
CA GLN A 57 12.81 47.93 15.67
C GLN A 57 14.28 48.21 15.31
N ASP A 58 14.92 47.34 14.52
CA ASP A 58 16.30 47.55 14.03
C ASP A 58 16.41 48.77 13.11
N PHE A 59 15.38 49.01 12.28
CA PHE A 59 15.31 50.19 11.41
C PHE A 59 15.04 51.48 12.20
N ILE A 60 14.17 51.41 13.21
CA ILE A 60 13.88 52.56 14.10
C ILE A 60 15.13 52.95 14.89
N ALA A 61 15.88 51.98 15.42
CA ALA A 61 17.12 52.22 16.15
C ALA A 61 18.22 52.85 15.28
N LYS A 62 18.26 52.53 13.99
CA LYS A 62 19.27 53.03 13.04
C LYS A 62 19.01 54.48 12.60
N GLU A 63 17.76 54.93 12.52
CA GLU A 63 17.39 56.29 12.10
C GLU A 63 16.30 56.92 12.98
N PRO A 64 16.58 57.27 14.25
CA PRO A 64 15.58 57.77 15.20
C PRO A 64 14.94 59.12 14.79
N GLY A 65 15.65 59.96 14.02
CA GLY A 65 15.18 61.28 13.58
C GLY A 65 14.21 61.27 12.38
N LYS A 66 13.98 60.10 11.75
CA LYS A 66 13.11 59.96 10.56
C LYS A 66 11.97 58.95 10.75
N THR A 67 11.88 58.31 11.91
CA THR A 67 11.04 57.11 12.14
C THR A 67 9.89 57.32 13.12
N GLY A 68 9.57 58.57 13.50
CA GLY A 68 8.61 58.88 14.57
C GLY A 68 7.26 58.16 14.45
N TYR A 69 6.62 58.17 13.28
CA TYR A 69 5.37 57.43 13.06
C TYR A 69 5.58 55.90 13.11
N CYS A 70 6.62 55.39 12.43
CA CYS A 70 6.95 53.97 12.42
C CYS A 70 7.22 53.41 13.82
N ALA A 71 7.88 54.20 14.69
CA ALA A 71 8.18 53.83 16.06
C ALA A 71 6.93 53.61 16.91
N THR A 72 5.87 54.40 16.69
CA THR A 72 4.62 54.27 17.46
C THR A 72 3.78 53.05 17.07
N ILE A 73 3.94 52.54 15.84
CA ILE A 73 3.10 51.45 15.30
C ILE A 73 3.85 50.12 15.23
N ALA A 74 5.19 50.12 15.31
CA ALA A 74 6.01 48.93 15.09
C ALA A 74 5.64 47.75 15.98
N ASP A 75 5.42 47.97 17.28
CA ASP A 75 5.10 46.90 18.22
C ASP A 75 3.67 46.38 17.99
N ALA A 76 2.68 47.26 17.81
CA ALA A 76 1.32 46.88 17.49
C ALA A 76 1.22 46.10 16.16
N ALA A 77 2.04 46.47 15.16
CA ALA A 77 2.14 45.75 13.90
C ALA A 77 2.82 44.38 14.05
N ALA A 78 3.84 44.26 14.91
CA ALA A 78 4.47 42.98 15.22
C ALA A 78 3.50 42.04 15.94
N ASP A 79 2.80 42.53 16.96
CA ASP A 79 1.80 41.75 17.71
C ASP A 79 0.64 41.30 16.82
N ALA A 80 0.15 42.16 15.93
CA ALA A 80 -0.88 41.80 14.96
C ALA A 80 -0.43 40.68 14.01
N ARG A 81 0.84 40.69 13.57
CA ARG A 81 1.41 39.62 12.74
C ARG A 81 1.53 38.31 13.52
N PHE A 82 2.00 38.37 14.76
CA PHE A 82 2.12 37.16 15.60
C PHE A 82 0.76 36.57 15.94
N ALA A 83 -0.24 37.40 16.25
CA ALA A 83 -1.61 36.96 16.46
C ALA A 83 -2.15 36.25 15.21
N TRP A 84 -1.98 36.86 14.03
CA TRP A 84 -2.40 36.25 12.76
C TRP A 84 -1.65 34.93 12.48
N GLN A 85 -0.34 34.87 12.69
CA GLN A 85 0.46 33.64 12.51
C GLN A 85 0.00 32.53 13.45
N LYS A 86 -0.29 32.86 14.71
CA LYS A 86 -0.83 31.92 15.70
C LYS A 86 -2.19 31.37 15.26
N ASP A 87 -3.07 32.23 14.76
CA ASP A 87 -4.38 31.81 14.26
C ASP A 87 -4.26 30.92 13.01
N GLN A 88 -3.33 31.23 12.10
CA GLN A 88 -3.04 30.37 10.95
C GLN A 88 -2.49 29.01 11.38
N LEU A 89 -1.58 28.97 12.35
CA LEU A 89 -1.02 27.72 12.86
C LEU A 89 -2.11 26.87 13.54
N ALA A 90 -2.96 27.47 14.36
CA ALA A 90 -4.08 26.78 14.99
C ALA A 90 -5.10 26.28 13.95
N ALA A 91 -5.33 27.03 12.87
CA ALA A 91 -6.19 26.57 11.77
C ALA A 91 -5.59 25.38 11.03
N LEU A 92 -4.28 25.39 10.76
CA LEU A 92 -3.56 24.28 10.13
C LEU A 92 -3.52 23.04 11.02
N GLU A 93 -3.26 23.21 12.32
CA GLU A 93 -3.28 22.13 13.31
C GLU A 93 -4.63 21.39 13.29
N LYS A 94 -5.73 22.14 13.37
CA LYS A 94 -7.09 21.57 13.26
C LYS A 94 -7.33 20.85 11.94
N GLN A 95 -6.84 21.39 10.82
CA GLN A 95 -6.97 20.72 9.52
C GLN A 95 -6.17 19.42 9.44
N VAL A 96 -5.00 19.38 10.08
CA VAL A 96 -4.14 18.18 10.15
C VAL A 96 -4.80 17.12 11.04
N GLU A 97 -5.24 17.49 12.24
CA GLU A 97 -5.97 16.59 13.15
C GLU A 97 -7.20 15.98 12.47
N GLU A 98 -7.98 16.80 11.77
CA GLU A 98 -9.17 16.36 11.05
C GLU A 98 -8.83 15.41 9.90
N ARG A 99 -7.71 15.64 9.19
CA ARG A 99 -7.23 14.71 8.15
C ARG A 99 -6.73 13.39 8.75
N ILE A 100 -6.00 13.45 9.86
CA ILE A 100 -5.53 12.26 10.57
C ILE A 100 -6.72 11.41 10.99
N ARG A 101 -7.72 12.02 11.63
CA ARG A 101 -8.94 11.32 12.06
C ARG A 101 -9.61 10.58 10.90
N ARG A 102 -9.81 11.24 9.75
CA ARG A 102 -10.41 10.60 8.57
C ARG A 102 -9.55 9.45 8.00
N LEU A 103 -8.22 9.59 8.04
CA LEU A 103 -7.33 8.53 7.60
C LEU A 103 -7.36 7.32 8.54
N GLU A 104 -7.43 7.56 9.85
CA GLU A 104 -7.54 6.51 10.87
C GLU A 104 -8.88 5.78 10.77
N GLU A 105 -9.99 6.50 10.57
CA GLU A 105 -11.31 5.92 10.31
C GLU A 105 -11.29 5.01 9.07
N LYS A 106 -10.72 5.49 7.97
CA LYS A 106 -10.59 4.68 6.75
C LYS A 106 -9.69 3.48 6.97
N ARG A 107 -8.56 3.66 7.67
CA ARG A 107 -7.66 2.56 8.01
C ARG A 107 -8.39 1.49 8.82
N ALA A 108 -9.15 1.87 9.85
CA ALA A 108 -9.91 0.93 10.67
C ALA A 108 -10.98 0.18 9.83
N GLU A 109 -11.67 0.86 8.93
CA GLU A 109 -12.61 0.24 7.98
C GLU A 109 -11.90 -0.81 7.11
N TYR A 110 -10.76 -0.45 6.51
CA TYR A 110 -9.97 -1.36 5.69
C TYR A 110 -9.43 -2.56 6.49
N GLU A 111 -8.88 -2.33 7.67
CA GLU A 111 -8.37 -3.39 8.54
C GLU A 111 -9.48 -4.38 8.91
N ALA A 112 -10.69 -3.87 9.23
CA ALA A 112 -11.84 -4.72 9.50
C ALA A 112 -12.26 -5.57 8.28
N VAL A 113 -12.25 -5.00 7.07
CA VAL A 113 -12.55 -5.75 5.83
C VAL A 113 -11.48 -6.81 5.56
N VAL A 114 -10.20 -6.47 5.70
CA VAL A 114 -9.07 -7.39 5.52
C VAL A 114 -9.16 -8.53 6.53
N GLN A 115 -9.48 -8.24 7.79
CA GLN A 115 -9.58 -9.23 8.84
C GLN A 115 -10.72 -10.23 8.56
N ARG A 116 -11.92 -9.75 8.18
CA ARG A 116 -13.03 -10.63 7.78
C ARG A 116 -12.66 -11.52 6.61
N ARG A 117 -11.94 -10.97 5.61
CA ARG A 117 -11.46 -11.76 4.46
C ARG A 117 -10.45 -12.83 4.90
N LYS A 118 -9.50 -12.50 5.78
CA LYS A 118 -8.52 -13.46 6.32
C LYS A 118 -9.22 -14.60 7.06
N GLU A 119 -10.19 -14.28 7.91
CA GLU A 119 -10.96 -15.29 8.66
C GLU A 119 -11.77 -16.20 7.74
N PHE A 120 -12.40 -15.63 6.71
CA PHE A 120 -13.11 -16.43 5.71
C PHE A 120 -12.18 -17.37 4.95
N LEU A 121 -11.03 -16.86 4.50
CA LEU A 121 -10.03 -17.67 3.79
C LEU A 121 -9.47 -18.78 4.69
N ALA A 122 -9.20 -18.50 5.97
CA ALA A 122 -8.72 -19.50 6.91
C ALA A 122 -9.73 -20.64 7.11
N LYS A 123 -11.03 -20.32 7.26
CA LYS A 123 -12.10 -21.32 7.39
C LYS A 123 -12.28 -22.13 6.11
N ALA A 124 -12.25 -21.47 4.95
CA ALA A 124 -12.34 -22.15 3.67
C ALA A 124 -11.15 -23.11 3.48
N GLU A 125 -9.93 -22.66 3.78
CA GLU A 125 -8.72 -23.48 3.73
C GLU A 125 -8.82 -24.68 4.68
N GLU A 126 -9.20 -24.46 5.93
CA GLU A 126 -9.40 -25.53 6.92
C GLU A 126 -10.42 -26.56 6.43
N SER A 127 -11.53 -26.11 5.84
CA SER A 127 -12.55 -27.02 5.31
C SER A 127 -12.03 -27.91 4.19
N VAL A 128 -11.23 -27.35 3.26
CA VAL A 128 -10.65 -28.11 2.15
C VAL A 128 -9.62 -29.12 2.67
N VAL A 129 -8.75 -28.69 3.58
CA VAL A 129 -7.75 -29.57 4.21
C VAL A 129 -8.43 -30.71 4.97
N ALA A 130 -9.52 -30.43 5.70
CA ALA A 130 -10.28 -31.44 6.43
C ALA A 130 -10.92 -32.49 5.52
N VAL A 131 -11.39 -32.10 4.32
CA VAL A 131 -11.92 -33.03 3.33
C VAL A 131 -10.85 -34.02 2.87
N TYR A 132 -9.68 -33.52 2.44
CA TYR A 132 -8.58 -34.38 2.01
C TYR A 132 -7.95 -35.19 3.15
N ALA A 133 -7.95 -34.66 4.38
CA ALA A 133 -7.44 -35.38 5.55
C ALA A 133 -8.28 -36.62 5.91
N LYS A 134 -9.58 -36.60 5.62
CA LYS A 134 -10.51 -37.72 5.87
C LYS A 134 -10.74 -38.60 4.64
N MET A 135 -10.28 -38.17 3.47
CA MET A 135 -10.38 -38.92 2.23
C MET A 135 -9.41 -40.10 2.26
N ARG A 136 -9.78 -41.22 1.62
CA ARG A 136 -8.83 -42.33 1.43
C ARG A 136 -7.69 -41.89 0.49
N ALA A 137 -6.48 -42.39 0.75
CA ALA A 137 -5.27 -41.96 0.09
C ALA A 137 -5.28 -42.22 -1.43
N ASP A 138 -5.82 -43.36 -1.85
CA ASP A 138 -6.02 -43.76 -3.25
C ASP A 138 -6.95 -42.80 -4.01
N ALA A 139 -8.08 -42.46 -3.40
CA ALA A 139 -9.03 -41.51 -3.98
C ALA A 139 -8.45 -40.09 -4.07
N ALA A 140 -7.75 -39.63 -3.02
CA ALA A 140 -7.10 -38.33 -3.00
C ALA A 140 -5.98 -38.22 -4.04
N ALA A 141 -5.17 -39.27 -4.18
CA ALA A 141 -4.10 -39.36 -5.18
C ALA A 141 -4.63 -39.17 -6.61
N LEU A 142 -5.76 -39.81 -6.94
CA LEU A 142 -6.39 -39.65 -8.26
C LEU A 142 -6.88 -38.22 -8.50
N GLN A 143 -7.51 -37.59 -7.51
CA GLN A 143 -8.02 -36.22 -7.63
C GLN A 143 -6.87 -35.20 -7.77
N LEU A 144 -5.84 -35.31 -6.93
CA LEU A 144 -4.69 -34.39 -6.95
C LEU A 144 -3.80 -34.60 -8.18
N SER A 145 -3.76 -35.81 -8.75
CA SER A 145 -3.05 -36.07 -10.01
C SER A 145 -3.65 -35.32 -11.19
N ASN A 146 -4.98 -35.17 -11.20
CA ASN A 146 -5.71 -34.44 -12.25
C ASN A 146 -5.79 -32.92 -12.01
N MET A 147 -5.27 -32.45 -10.88
CA MET A 147 -5.25 -31.04 -10.53
C MET A 147 -3.95 -30.36 -11.01
N PRO A 148 -3.97 -29.06 -11.34
CA PRO A 148 -2.77 -28.29 -11.61
C PRO A 148 -1.75 -28.42 -10.47
N GLU A 149 -0.47 -28.54 -10.84
CA GLU A 149 0.62 -28.88 -9.92
C GLU A 149 0.73 -27.91 -8.73
N ASP A 150 0.56 -26.62 -8.98
CA ASP A 150 0.62 -25.55 -7.99
C ASP A 150 -0.44 -25.73 -6.91
N ASN A 151 -1.67 -26.05 -7.32
CA ASN A 151 -2.81 -26.21 -6.43
C ASN A 151 -2.72 -27.50 -5.63
N ALA A 152 -2.32 -28.59 -6.29
CA ALA A 152 -2.11 -29.87 -5.63
C ALA A 152 -0.99 -29.79 -4.58
N ALA A 153 0.15 -29.16 -4.93
CA ALA A 153 1.24 -28.93 -4.00
C ALA A 153 0.81 -28.05 -2.82
N ALA A 154 0.02 -26.99 -3.07
CA ALA A 154 -0.49 -26.13 -2.00
C ALA A 154 -1.37 -26.90 -1.00
N ILE A 155 -2.24 -27.80 -1.48
CA ILE A 155 -3.06 -28.65 -0.60
C ILE A 155 -2.19 -29.64 0.18
N LEU A 156 -1.24 -30.31 -0.49
CA LEU A 156 -0.35 -31.29 0.13
C LEU A 156 0.52 -30.68 1.23
N VAL A 157 0.99 -29.44 1.07
CA VAL A 157 1.76 -28.73 2.12
C VAL A 157 0.92 -28.46 3.37
N LYS A 158 -0.39 -28.32 3.23
CA LYS A 158 -1.30 -28.02 4.35
C LYS A 158 -1.81 -29.28 5.07
N LEU A 159 -1.65 -30.45 4.48
CA LEU A 159 -1.97 -31.73 5.13
C LEU A 159 -0.91 -32.13 6.15
N SER A 160 -1.25 -33.06 7.04
CA SER A 160 -0.26 -33.66 7.94
C SER A 160 0.76 -34.47 7.14
N ALA A 161 2.02 -34.51 7.60
CA ALA A 161 3.08 -35.26 6.92
C ALA A 161 2.69 -36.72 6.65
N ARG A 162 2.03 -37.38 7.62
CA ARG A 162 1.55 -38.76 7.46
C ARG A 162 0.54 -38.89 6.31
N THR A 163 -0.46 -38.01 6.25
CA THR A 163 -1.51 -38.08 5.23
C THR A 163 -0.96 -37.74 3.85
N ALA A 164 -0.12 -36.70 3.75
CA ALA A 164 0.53 -36.32 2.50
C ALA A 164 1.43 -37.44 1.96
N SER A 165 2.21 -38.10 2.82
CA SER A 165 3.04 -39.25 2.42
C SER A 165 2.20 -40.44 1.96
N ALA A 166 1.09 -40.76 2.64
CA ALA A 166 0.19 -41.81 2.21
C ALA A 166 -0.42 -41.52 0.83
N VAL A 167 -0.83 -40.28 0.58
CA VAL A 167 -1.34 -39.87 -0.74
C VAL A 167 -0.27 -39.96 -1.82
N LEU A 168 0.95 -39.46 -1.57
CA LEU A 168 2.05 -39.54 -2.54
C LEU A 168 2.47 -40.99 -2.86
N ALA A 169 2.31 -41.92 -1.91
CA ALA A 169 2.61 -43.34 -2.12
C ALA A 169 1.64 -44.03 -3.08
N GLU A 170 0.40 -43.54 -3.17
CA GLU A 170 -0.64 -44.05 -4.08
C GLU A 170 -0.60 -43.39 -5.47
N MET A 171 0.34 -42.47 -5.71
CA MET A 171 0.52 -41.78 -6.99
C MET A 171 1.57 -42.46 -7.87
N GLU A 172 1.57 -42.11 -9.16
CA GLU A 172 2.68 -42.45 -10.05
C GLU A 172 3.96 -41.70 -9.63
N ALA A 173 5.10 -42.40 -9.69
CA ALA A 173 6.37 -41.94 -9.12
C ALA A 173 6.85 -40.60 -9.70
N SER A 174 6.73 -40.39 -11.01
CA SER A 174 7.13 -39.14 -11.66
C SER A 174 6.24 -37.96 -11.23
N ARG A 175 4.93 -38.20 -11.08
CA ARG A 175 3.99 -37.17 -10.61
C ARG A 175 4.23 -36.81 -9.14
N ALA A 176 4.43 -37.82 -8.29
CA ALA A 176 4.75 -37.61 -6.88
C ALA A 176 6.04 -36.82 -6.69
N ALA A 177 7.09 -37.13 -7.47
CA ALA A 177 8.36 -36.41 -7.44
C ALA A 177 8.21 -34.94 -7.87
N SER A 178 7.41 -34.69 -8.92
CA SER A 178 7.12 -33.32 -9.40
C SER A 178 6.41 -32.50 -8.32
N LEU A 179 5.37 -33.06 -7.70
CA LEU A 179 4.66 -32.39 -6.60
C LEU A 179 5.57 -32.16 -5.39
N ALA A 180 6.38 -33.15 -4.99
CA ALA A 180 7.31 -33.00 -3.87
C ALA A 180 8.33 -31.86 -4.11
N ARG A 181 8.86 -31.75 -5.33
CA ARG A 181 9.71 -30.61 -5.72
C ARG A 181 8.95 -29.29 -5.58
N ARG A 182 7.71 -29.24 -6.07
CA ARG A 182 6.91 -28.02 -6.00
C ARG A 182 6.54 -27.62 -4.57
N MET A 183 6.30 -28.60 -3.69
CA MET A 183 6.10 -28.38 -2.24
C MET A 183 7.35 -27.74 -1.60
N ALA A 184 8.55 -28.22 -1.94
CA ALA A 184 9.81 -27.67 -1.45
C ALA A 184 10.06 -26.24 -1.94
N GLU A 185 9.73 -25.95 -3.20
CA GLU A 185 9.81 -24.60 -3.78
C GLU A 185 8.82 -23.63 -3.11
N ALA A 186 7.59 -24.08 -2.83
CA ALA A 186 6.58 -23.30 -2.12
C ALA A 186 7.00 -22.98 -0.67
N GLY A 187 7.66 -23.92 0.02
CA GLY A 187 8.21 -23.69 1.36
C GLY A 187 9.29 -22.59 1.39
N ARG A 188 10.24 -22.63 0.44
CA ARG A 188 11.33 -21.63 0.36
C ARG A 188 10.83 -20.20 0.11
N ARG A 189 9.75 -20.03 -0.68
CA ARG A 189 9.14 -18.70 -0.90
C ARG A 189 8.64 -18.08 0.38
N LYS A 190 7.97 -18.88 1.22
CA LYS A 190 7.40 -18.44 2.50
C LYS A 190 8.47 -18.00 3.50
N ASP A 191 9.63 -18.65 3.50
CA ASP A 191 10.74 -18.27 4.37
C ASP A 191 11.43 -16.97 3.93
N ASN A 192 11.49 -16.72 2.61
CA ASN A 192 12.03 -15.49 2.04
C ASN A 192 11.13 -14.26 2.23
N GLU A 193 9.81 -14.46 2.36
CA GLU A 193 8.85 -13.38 2.69
C GLU A 193 8.83 -13.04 4.19
N ARG A 194 9.41 -13.90 5.03
CA ARG A 194 9.47 -13.73 6.50
C ARG A 194 10.80 -13.12 6.98
N SER A 195 11.85 -13.19 6.15
CA SER A 195 13.18 -12.60 6.40
C SER A 195 13.27 -11.19 5.86
#